data_AF-A0A2V7PXL2-F1
#
_entry.id   AF-A0A2V7PXL2-F1
#
_cell.length_a   1.000
_cell.length_b   1.000
_cell.length_c   1.000
_cell.angle_alpha   90.00
_cell.angle_beta   90.00
_cell.angle_gamma   90.00
#
_symmetry.space_group_name_H-M   'P 1'
#
loop_
_entity.id
_entity.type
_entity.pdbx_description
1 polymer ?
#
loop_
_entity_poly.entity_id
_entity_poly.type
_entity_poly.pdbx_seq_one_letter_code
_entity_poly.pdbx_strand_id
1 'polypeptide(L)'
;MTSRTTLVAVKVCGYINACPFSSILTGVIYAANNGADVINMSLGGAFTKAGNGRFVGLLDKVFNYARSKGVTVVVSAGNSAADLDHDGNTYWTFCNTPSVICVAATGPTSDATGNLQPGTNPDRRTGPWTDVDAPAFYTNFGRSAINVAAPGGNSSFGPPLPLPAGRQTAVWAACSGTMVARTKAGVTVPVACTLPVIGAQGTSMAAPHVAGTAALLVSILGRNPGQIKARIQQSADNVAGNGTTPFYGKGRLNVARAVGAIP
;
A
#
# COMPACT_ATOMS: atom_id res chain seq x y z
N MET A 1 -9.89 -6.44 8.01
CA MET A 1 -8.73 -6.46 8.93
C MET A 1 -9.19 -5.92 10.28
N THR A 2 -9.03 -6.70 11.35
CA THR A 2 -9.19 -6.42 12.81
C THR A 2 -10.08 -5.25 13.30
N SER A 3 -11.05 -5.55 14.17
CA SER A 3 -11.86 -4.55 14.90
C SER A 3 -11.30 -4.20 16.29
N ARG A 4 -10.19 -4.81 16.72
CA ARG A 4 -9.61 -4.65 18.07
C ARG A 4 -8.27 -3.90 18.09
N THR A 5 -7.90 -3.28 16.97
CA THR A 5 -6.63 -2.55 16.84
C THR A 5 -6.89 -1.05 16.91
N THR A 6 -6.14 -0.36 17.77
CA THR A 6 -6.19 1.10 17.86
C THR A 6 -5.45 1.73 16.68
N LEU A 7 -6.11 2.65 15.97
CA LEU A 7 -5.50 3.45 14.91
C LEU A 7 -5.05 4.80 15.48
N VAL A 8 -3.79 5.17 15.24
CA VAL A 8 -3.22 6.46 15.63
C VAL A 8 -2.79 7.21 14.39
N ALA A 9 -3.37 8.39 14.16
CA ALA A 9 -3.01 9.24 13.04
C ALA A 9 -1.77 10.09 13.37
N VAL A 10 -0.67 9.89 12.64
CA VAL A 10 0.52 10.75 12.70
C VAL A 10 0.53 11.64 11.46
N LYS A 11 0.14 12.90 11.61
CA LYS A 11 0.03 13.84 10.49
C LYS A 11 1.41 14.36 10.08
N VAL A 12 1.86 13.90 8.91
CA VAL A 12 3.16 14.31 8.33
C VAL A 12 3.02 15.14 7.05
N CYS A 13 1.79 15.29 6.55
CA CYS A 13 1.48 16.09 5.37
C CYS A 13 0.64 17.31 5.76
N GLY A 14 0.99 18.46 5.19
CA GLY A 14 0.34 19.75 5.41
C GLY A 14 -0.21 20.37 4.13
N TYR A 15 -0.92 21.49 4.30
CA TYR A 15 -1.54 22.24 3.21
C TYR A 15 -0.52 22.94 2.29
N ILE A 16 0.54 23.54 2.86
CA ILE A 16 1.46 24.42 2.13
C ILE A 16 2.71 23.67 1.63
N ASN A 17 3.11 22.56 2.27
CA ASN A 17 4.39 21.88 2.02
C ASN A 17 4.26 20.40 1.61
N ALA A 18 3.08 19.97 1.15
CA ALA A 18 2.78 18.57 0.84
C ALA A 18 3.21 17.63 1.99
N CYS A 19 4.06 16.64 1.71
CA CYS A 19 4.59 15.67 2.67
C CYS A 19 6.14 15.73 2.67
N PRO A 20 6.76 16.68 3.40
CA PRO A 20 8.21 16.80 3.38
C PRO A 20 8.88 15.60 4.05
N PHE A 21 10.01 15.14 3.50
CA PHE A 21 10.73 13.97 4.01
C PHE A 21 11.09 14.10 5.49
N SER A 22 11.48 15.30 5.94
CA SER A 22 11.76 15.56 7.36
C SER A 22 10.57 15.23 8.26
N SER A 23 9.36 15.70 7.93
CA SER A 23 8.14 15.40 8.69
C SER A 23 7.79 13.91 8.64
N ILE A 24 8.01 13.24 7.51
CA ILE A 24 7.81 11.79 7.40
C ILE A 24 8.75 11.05 8.37
N LEU A 25 10.04 11.35 8.34
CA LEU A 25 11.04 10.68 9.18
C LEU A 25 10.83 10.98 10.68
N THR A 26 10.52 12.23 11.03
CA THR A 26 10.14 12.59 12.41
C THR A 26 8.86 11.87 12.83
N GLY A 27 7.89 11.70 11.94
CA GLY A 27 6.67 10.93 12.20
C GLY A 27 6.95 9.45 12.49
N VAL A 28 7.89 8.82 11.76
CA VAL A 28 8.33 7.44 12.03
C VAL A 28 8.98 7.34 13.41
N ILE A 29 9.89 8.26 13.75
CA ILE A 29 10.54 8.30 15.07
C ILE A 29 9.50 8.51 16.17
N TYR A 30 8.57 9.45 15.97
CA TYR A 30 7.50 9.74 16.92
C TYR A 30 6.64 8.50 17.18
N ALA A 31 6.17 7.82 16.13
CA ALA A 31 5.37 6.61 16.26
C ALA A 31 6.13 5.50 17.00
N ALA A 32 7.41 5.28 16.67
CA ALA A 32 8.24 4.30 17.33
C ALA A 32 8.44 4.61 18.83
N ASN A 33 8.64 5.88 19.19
CA ASN A 33 8.79 6.31 20.58
C ASN A 33 7.50 6.23 21.39
N ASN A 34 6.35 6.42 20.74
CA ASN A 34 5.03 6.34 21.37
C ASN A 34 4.46 4.92 21.35
N GLY A 35 5.31 3.90 21.17
CA GLY A 35 4.91 2.51 21.36
C GLY A 35 4.10 1.91 20.22
N ALA A 36 4.12 2.47 19.01
CA ALA A 36 3.45 1.87 17.87
C ALA A 36 4.00 0.44 17.62
N ASP A 37 3.10 -0.51 17.36
CA ASP A 37 3.46 -1.86 16.97
C ASP A 37 3.75 -1.96 15.46
N VAL A 38 2.94 -1.25 14.68
CA VAL A 38 3.00 -1.22 13.20
C VAL A 38 2.84 0.21 12.71
N ILE A 39 3.66 0.59 11.73
CA ILE A 39 3.53 1.86 11.01
C ILE A 39 3.16 1.55 9.56
N ASN A 40 2.03 2.10 9.09
CA ASN A 40 1.64 2.07 7.68
C ASN A 40 1.99 3.39 6.99
N MET A 41 2.73 3.33 5.89
CA MET A 41 3.15 4.48 5.09
C MET A 41 2.69 4.32 3.65
N SER A 42 1.49 4.84 3.38
CA SER A 42 0.91 4.92 2.03
C SER A 42 1.37 6.17 1.26
N LEU A 43 2.65 6.52 1.39
CA LEU A 43 3.29 7.71 0.84
C LEU A 43 4.74 7.40 0.43
N GLY A 44 5.30 8.25 -0.43
CA GLY A 44 6.65 8.10 -0.94
C GLY A 44 6.91 9.09 -2.06
N GLY A 45 8.01 8.87 -2.76
CA GLY A 45 8.48 9.73 -3.84
C GLY A 45 9.84 9.27 -4.35
N ALA A 46 10.29 9.90 -5.42
CA ALA A 46 11.57 9.63 -6.04
C ALA A 46 12.53 10.81 -5.85
N PHE A 47 13.82 10.52 -5.71
CA PHE A 47 14.88 11.52 -5.76
C PHE A 47 16.15 10.94 -6.39
N THR A 48 17.07 11.80 -6.82
CA THR A 48 18.32 11.40 -7.47
C THR A 48 19.31 10.81 -6.46
N LYS A 49 19.85 9.60 -6.70
CA LYS A 49 20.85 8.93 -5.85
C LYS A 49 22.16 9.72 -5.79
N ALA A 50 22.66 10.16 -6.94
CA ALA A 50 23.89 10.94 -7.06
C ALA A 50 23.82 12.19 -6.17
N GLY A 51 24.85 12.38 -5.34
CA GLY A 51 24.93 13.49 -4.38
C GLY A 51 24.10 13.31 -3.11
N ASN A 52 23.19 12.33 -3.03
CA ASN A 52 22.25 12.15 -1.91
C ASN A 52 22.54 10.89 -1.06
N GLY A 53 23.74 10.31 -1.13
CA GLY A 53 24.09 9.11 -0.34
C GLY A 53 23.93 9.28 1.17
N ARG A 54 24.20 10.48 1.71
CA ARG A 54 23.94 10.81 3.13
C ARG A 54 22.46 10.75 3.47
N PHE A 55 21.59 11.16 2.54
CA PHE A 55 20.15 11.11 2.73
C PHE A 55 19.65 9.66 2.70
N VAL A 56 20.14 8.82 1.79
CA VAL A 56 19.86 7.37 1.79
C VAL A 56 20.26 6.74 3.13
N GLY A 57 21.47 7.02 3.63
CA GLY A 57 21.91 6.53 4.93
C GLY A 57 21.05 7.02 6.10
N LEU A 58 20.50 8.24 6.03
CA LEU A 58 19.55 8.76 7.01
C LEU A 58 18.23 7.98 6.98
N LEU A 59 17.70 7.67 5.80
CA LEU A 59 16.50 6.82 5.67
C LEU A 59 16.72 5.49 6.37
N ASP A 60 17.78 4.78 6.01
CA ASP A 60 18.10 3.47 6.59
C ASP A 60 18.24 3.55 8.12
N LYS A 61 18.91 4.58 8.63
CA LYS A 61 19.07 4.79 10.08
C LYS A 61 17.72 4.96 10.79
N VAL A 62 16.79 5.72 10.21
CA VAL A 62 15.45 5.97 10.81
C VAL A 62 14.59 4.71 10.80
N PHE A 63 14.54 3.97 9.70
CA PHE A 63 13.74 2.74 9.65
C PHE A 63 14.36 1.61 10.48
N ASN A 64 15.69 1.54 10.56
CA ASN A 64 16.38 0.61 11.47
C ASN A 64 16.14 0.98 12.93
N TYR A 65 16.01 2.26 13.26
CA TYR A 65 15.61 2.69 14.61
C TYR A 65 14.18 2.25 14.95
N ALA A 66 13.22 2.42 14.05
CA ALA A 66 11.86 1.91 14.27
C ALA A 66 11.87 0.38 14.45
N ARG A 67 12.63 -0.33 13.62
CA ARG A 67 12.81 -1.79 13.73
C ARG A 67 13.44 -2.21 15.05
N SER A 68 14.44 -1.50 15.56
CA SER A 68 15.09 -1.83 16.84
C SER A 68 14.18 -1.61 18.05
N LYS A 69 13.14 -0.77 17.90
CA LYS A 69 12.03 -0.63 18.85
C LYS A 69 10.94 -1.71 18.72
N GLY A 70 11.16 -2.72 17.86
CA GLY A 70 10.19 -3.78 17.58
C GLY A 70 9.03 -3.36 16.67
N VAL A 71 9.13 -2.19 16.02
CA VAL A 71 8.06 -1.66 15.17
C VAL A 71 8.15 -2.24 13.76
N THR A 72 7.06 -2.80 13.27
CA THR A 72 6.97 -3.26 11.87
C THR A 72 6.55 -2.11 10.98
N VAL A 73 7.34 -1.79 9.95
CA VAL A 73 7.02 -0.71 9.02
C VAL A 73 6.57 -1.29 7.67
N VAL A 74 5.40 -0.88 7.21
CA VAL A 74 4.80 -1.29 5.93
C VAL A 74 4.68 -0.07 5.03
N VAL A 75 5.15 -0.18 3.79
CA VAL A 75 5.21 0.93 2.82
C VAL A 75 4.55 0.52 1.49
N SER A 76 3.93 1.47 0.80
CA SER A 76 3.40 1.27 -0.54
C SER A 76 4.50 1.36 -1.61
N ALA A 77 4.44 0.52 -2.65
CA ALA A 77 5.43 0.48 -3.73
C ALA A 77 5.50 1.74 -4.61
N GLY A 78 4.39 2.48 -4.73
CA GLY A 78 4.27 3.61 -5.64
C GLY A 78 3.42 3.27 -6.87
N ASN A 79 2.94 4.31 -7.55
CA ASN A 79 1.91 4.23 -8.59
C ASN A 79 2.40 4.76 -9.95
N SER A 80 3.67 4.51 -10.30
CA SER A 80 4.32 5.04 -11.50
C SER A 80 4.64 3.98 -12.55
N ALA A 81 4.24 2.72 -12.33
CA ALA A 81 4.65 1.56 -13.12
C ALA A 81 6.18 1.46 -13.29
N ALA A 82 6.93 1.91 -12.28
CA ALA A 82 8.39 1.96 -12.32
C ALA A 82 8.99 0.59 -11.97
N ASP A 83 10.01 0.21 -12.74
CA ASP A 83 10.89 -0.92 -12.43
C ASP A 83 11.95 -0.49 -11.41
N LEU A 84 11.81 -1.00 -10.19
CA LEU A 84 12.69 -0.71 -9.07
C LEU A 84 14.01 -1.48 -9.13
N ASP A 85 14.14 -2.50 -9.99
CA ASP A 85 15.40 -3.20 -10.24
C ASP A 85 16.24 -2.48 -11.31
N HIS A 86 15.60 -1.66 -12.15
CA HIS A 86 16.24 -0.91 -13.25
C HIS A 86 16.00 0.60 -13.12
N ASP A 87 16.16 1.14 -11.92
CA ASP A 87 15.85 2.54 -11.56
C ASP A 87 17.00 3.54 -11.83
N GLY A 88 18.17 3.04 -12.25
CA GLY A 88 19.36 3.84 -12.56
C GLY A 88 19.75 4.76 -11.40
N ASN A 89 19.79 6.07 -11.68
CA ASN A 89 20.13 7.10 -10.69
C ASN A 89 18.92 7.58 -9.85
N THR A 90 17.79 6.88 -9.90
CA THR A 90 16.58 7.23 -9.14
C THR A 90 16.47 6.37 -7.89
N TYR A 91 16.20 6.96 -6.72
CA TYR A 91 15.89 6.24 -5.49
C TYR A 91 14.40 6.32 -5.21
N TRP A 92 13.73 5.17 -5.08
CA TRP A 92 12.29 5.09 -4.84
C TRP A 92 11.99 4.85 -3.36
N THR A 93 11.62 5.92 -2.67
CA THR A 93 11.24 5.82 -1.26
C THR A 93 9.88 5.13 -1.10
N PHE A 94 9.66 4.29 -0.08
CA PHE A 94 10.61 3.80 0.94
C PHE A 94 10.93 2.31 0.75
N CYS A 95 10.53 1.73 -0.38
CA CYS A 95 10.66 0.30 -0.65
C CYS A 95 12.12 -0.18 -0.76
N ASN A 96 13.05 0.70 -1.12
CA ASN A 96 14.47 0.36 -1.16
C ASN A 96 15.11 0.23 0.24
N THR A 97 14.41 0.55 1.33
CA THR A 97 14.94 0.40 2.68
C THR A 97 14.75 -1.06 3.18
N PRO A 98 15.81 -1.82 3.52
CA PRO A 98 15.68 -3.26 3.80
C PRO A 98 14.77 -3.62 5.00
N SER A 99 14.64 -2.72 5.96
CA SER A 99 13.92 -2.93 7.22
C SER A 99 12.40 -2.81 7.12
N VAL A 100 11.85 -2.41 5.96
CA VAL A 100 10.41 -2.27 5.74
C VAL A 100 9.80 -3.48 5.02
N ILE A 101 8.48 -3.54 4.98
CA ILE A 101 7.70 -4.43 4.12
C ILE A 101 7.14 -3.60 2.97
N CYS A 102 7.67 -3.80 1.76
CA CYS A 102 7.21 -3.13 0.56
C CYS A 102 6.05 -3.88 -0.09
N VAL A 103 4.97 -3.17 -0.40
CA VAL A 103 3.69 -3.73 -0.86
C VAL A 103 3.32 -3.21 -2.24
N ALA A 104 3.27 -4.13 -3.21
CA ALA A 104 2.71 -3.89 -4.54
C ALA A 104 1.17 -4.06 -4.53
N ALA A 105 0.51 -3.50 -5.55
CA ALA A 105 -0.94 -3.59 -5.70
C ALA A 105 -1.34 -4.63 -6.74
N THR A 106 -2.37 -5.42 -6.40
CA THR A 106 -3.14 -6.22 -7.36
C THR A 106 -4.57 -5.69 -7.46
N GLY A 107 -5.26 -6.06 -8.53
CA GLY A 107 -6.70 -5.89 -8.59
C GLY A 107 -7.31 -6.39 -9.89
N PRO A 108 -8.64 -6.56 -9.92
CA PRO A 108 -9.33 -7.14 -11.07
C PRO A 108 -9.11 -6.39 -12.37
N THR A 109 -8.95 -7.13 -13.47
CA THR A 109 -8.85 -6.57 -14.83
C THR A 109 -10.19 -6.05 -15.35
N SER A 110 -11.32 -6.58 -14.84
CA SER A 110 -12.65 -6.05 -15.07
C SER A 110 -13.63 -6.34 -13.92
N ASP A 111 -14.65 -5.50 -13.81
CA ASP A 111 -15.89 -5.79 -13.10
C ASP A 111 -16.86 -6.45 -14.10
N ALA A 112 -17.04 -7.77 -14.01
CA ALA A 112 -17.77 -8.58 -14.98
C ALA A 112 -19.30 -8.44 -14.88
N THR A 113 -19.83 -7.34 -14.35
CA THR A 113 -21.27 -7.03 -14.30
C THR A 113 -21.52 -5.57 -14.61
N GLY A 114 -22.58 -5.22 -15.33
CA GLY A 114 -23.83 -5.95 -15.52
C GLY A 114 -25.01 -5.05 -15.14
N ASN A 115 -24.86 -4.34 -14.02
CA ASN A 115 -25.91 -3.53 -13.44
C ASN A 115 -25.74 -2.06 -13.82
N LEU A 116 -25.97 -1.78 -15.10
CA LEU A 116 -26.33 -0.43 -15.53
C LEU A 116 -27.84 -0.29 -15.34
N GLN A 117 -28.29 0.14 -14.16
CA GLN A 117 -29.52 0.91 -14.15
C GLN A 117 -29.21 2.24 -14.86
N PRO A 118 -29.96 2.63 -15.91
CA PRO A 118 -29.80 3.95 -16.52
C PRO A 118 -29.93 5.04 -15.44
N GLY A 119 -28.87 5.83 -15.24
CA GLY A 119 -28.84 6.89 -14.23
C GLY A 119 -28.20 6.55 -12.89
N THR A 120 -27.79 5.30 -12.64
CA THR A 120 -26.96 4.95 -11.46
C THR A 120 -25.49 4.78 -11.87
N ASN A 121 -24.58 5.44 -11.17
CA ASN A 121 -23.14 5.21 -11.33
C ASN A 121 -22.86 3.70 -11.10
N PRO A 122 -22.27 2.95 -12.05
CA PRO A 122 -22.08 1.52 -11.88
C PRO A 122 -21.28 1.25 -10.61
N ASP A 123 -21.84 0.42 -9.72
CA ASP A 123 -21.12 0.02 -8.51
C ASP A 123 -19.98 -0.94 -8.89
N ARG A 124 -18.84 -0.36 -9.25
CA ARG A 124 -17.61 -1.10 -9.58
C ARG A 124 -16.90 -1.71 -8.37
N ARG A 125 -17.57 -1.74 -7.21
CA ARG A 125 -17.04 -2.20 -5.91
C ARG A 125 -17.61 -3.56 -5.50
N THR A 126 -18.48 -4.14 -6.31
CA THR A 126 -19.05 -5.49 -6.12
C THR A 126 -18.83 -6.33 -7.36
N GLY A 127 -18.33 -7.55 -7.18
CA GLY A 127 -18.08 -8.49 -8.27
C GLY A 127 -19.37 -9.03 -8.91
N PRO A 128 -19.26 -10.00 -9.84
CA PRO A 128 -18.09 -10.79 -10.17
C PRO A 128 -16.93 -9.98 -10.78
N TRP A 129 -15.71 -10.40 -10.47
CA TRP A 129 -14.47 -9.78 -10.92
C TRP A 129 -13.64 -10.77 -11.73
N THR A 130 -12.99 -10.29 -12.78
CA THR A 130 -12.07 -11.11 -13.58
C THR A 130 -10.63 -10.85 -13.17
N ASP A 131 -9.87 -11.93 -12.99
CA ASP A 131 -8.44 -11.90 -12.66
C ASP A 131 -8.09 -10.95 -11.50
N VAL A 132 -8.64 -11.26 -10.32
CA VAL A 132 -8.54 -10.42 -9.10
C VAL A 132 -7.10 -10.21 -8.63
N ASP A 133 -6.18 -11.07 -9.07
CA ASP A 133 -4.78 -11.06 -8.71
C ASP A 133 -3.91 -10.39 -9.76
N ALA A 134 -4.46 -9.90 -10.87
CA ALA A 134 -3.67 -9.19 -11.87
C ALA A 134 -2.87 -8.04 -11.23
N PRO A 135 -1.63 -7.79 -11.69
CA PRO A 135 -0.89 -6.63 -11.23
C PRO A 135 -1.69 -5.37 -11.55
N ALA A 136 -1.79 -4.46 -10.59
CA ALA A 136 -2.40 -3.18 -10.87
C ALA A 136 -1.52 -2.43 -11.88
N PHE A 137 -2.08 -1.87 -12.95
CA PHE A 137 -1.26 -1.32 -14.06
C PHE A 137 -0.27 -0.24 -13.60
N TYR A 138 -0.62 0.49 -12.54
CA TYR A 138 0.19 1.57 -11.98
C TYR A 138 1.27 1.08 -11.01
N THR A 139 1.22 -0.16 -10.52
CA THR A 139 2.08 -0.59 -9.41
C THR A 139 3.54 -0.55 -9.84
N ASN A 140 4.39 0.08 -9.04
CA ASN A 140 5.82 -0.15 -9.16
C ASN A 140 6.13 -1.63 -8.84
N PHE A 141 7.19 -2.16 -9.44
CA PHE A 141 7.56 -3.57 -9.37
C PHE A 141 9.07 -3.73 -9.30
N GLY A 142 9.56 -4.88 -8.82
CA GLY A 142 10.98 -5.18 -8.73
C GLY A 142 11.26 -6.28 -7.71
N ARG A 143 12.04 -7.29 -8.10
CA ARG A 143 12.38 -8.45 -7.28
C ARG A 143 13.22 -8.07 -6.06
N SER A 144 14.03 -7.01 -6.16
CA SER A 144 14.88 -6.54 -5.07
C SER A 144 14.10 -5.81 -3.98
N ALA A 145 12.94 -5.23 -4.31
CA ALA A 145 12.19 -4.35 -3.43
C ALA A 145 10.87 -4.97 -2.93
N ILE A 146 10.04 -5.52 -3.81
CA ILE A 146 8.69 -5.98 -3.47
C ILE A 146 8.76 -7.22 -2.56
N ASN A 147 8.06 -7.17 -1.42
CA ASN A 147 8.02 -8.31 -0.50
C ASN A 147 6.76 -9.15 -0.65
N VAL A 148 5.61 -8.50 -0.88
CA VAL A 148 4.29 -9.12 -1.02
C VAL A 148 3.38 -8.20 -1.85
N ALA A 149 2.37 -8.75 -2.50
CA ALA A 149 1.29 -7.98 -3.11
C ALA A 149 -0.01 -8.06 -2.31
N ALA A 150 -0.84 -7.04 -2.39
CA ALA A 150 -2.17 -7.03 -1.78
C ALA A 150 -3.19 -6.27 -2.64
N PRO A 151 -4.50 -6.49 -2.43
CA PRO A 151 -5.54 -5.79 -3.17
C PRO A 151 -5.44 -4.27 -3.02
N GLY A 152 -5.23 -3.59 -4.13
CA GLY A 152 -5.20 -2.13 -4.24
C GLY A 152 -6.20 -1.57 -5.24
N GLY A 153 -6.98 -2.44 -5.91
CA GLY A 153 -7.81 -2.06 -7.05
C GLY A 153 -7.00 -1.98 -8.34
N ASN A 154 -7.68 -1.68 -9.45
CA ASN A 154 -7.02 -1.62 -10.75
C ASN A 154 -7.71 -0.63 -11.69
N SER A 155 -6.91 -0.07 -12.58
CA SER A 155 -7.37 0.57 -13.82
C SER A 155 -6.50 0.03 -14.95
N SER A 156 -6.81 0.27 -16.22
CA SER A 156 -5.98 -0.30 -17.28
C SER A 156 -5.93 0.57 -18.52
N PHE A 157 -4.82 0.44 -19.25
CA PHE A 157 -4.63 0.93 -20.61
C PHE A 157 -5.19 -0.11 -21.59
N GLY A 158 -6.20 0.30 -22.37
CA GLY A 158 -6.79 -0.53 -23.41
C GLY A 158 -8.09 0.09 -23.95
N PRO A 159 -8.55 -0.31 -25.14
CA PRO A 159 -9.79 0.21 -25.73
C PRO A 159 -10.97 -0.11 -24.81
N PRO A 160 -11.93 0.80 -24.58
CA PRO A 160 -13.07 0.58 -23.67
C PRO A 160 -13.70 -0.81 -23.84
N LEU A 161 -14.05 -1.47 -22.74
CA LEU A 161 -14.81 -2.72 -22.81
C LEU A 161 -16.26 -2.40 -23.22
N PRO A 162 -16.94 -3.30 -23.96
CA PRO A 162 -18.37 -3.18 -24.17
C PRO A 162 -19.10 -3.11 -22.83
N LEU A 163 -20.03 -2.17 -22.72
CA LEU A 163 -20.90 -2.10 -21.56
C LEU A 163 -21.61 -3.46 -21.40
N PRO A 164 -21.77 -3.93 -20.16
CA PRO A 164 -21.63 -3.17 -18.92
C PRO A 164 -20.26 -3.33 -18.22
N ALA A 165 -19.28 -3.98 -18.86
CA ALA A 165 -17.97 -4.19 -18.26
C ALA A 165 -17.13 -2.91 -18.24
N GLY A 166 -16.41 -2.69 -17.14
CA GLY A 166 -15.43 -1.64 -16.95
C GLY A 166 -14.07 -2.21 -16.61
N ARG A 167 -13.05 -1.34 -16.66
CA ARG A 167 -11.68 -1.67 -16.20
C ARG A 167 -11.28 -0.95 -14.92
N GLN A 168 -12.17 -0.12 -14.36
CA GLN A 168 -11.87 0.62 -13.13
C GLN A 168 -12.46 -0.11 -11.95
N THR A 169 -11.64 -0.88 -11.26
CA THR A 169 -12.03 -1.62 -10.06
C THR A 169 -11.39 -0.97 -8.85
N ALA A 170 -12.14 -0.92 -7.75
CA ALA A 170 -11.71 -0.23 -6.54
C ALA A 170 -11.83 -1.15 -5.32
N VAL A 171 -11.01 -0.89 -4.31
CA VAL A 171 -11.26 -1.44 -2.97
C VAL A 171 -12.06 -0.45 -2.14
N TRP A 172 -12.85 -0.97 -1.21
CA TRP A 172 -13.58 -0.15 -0.27
C TRP A 172 -12.63 0.56 0.70
N ALA A 173 -12.80 1.87 0.86
CA ALA A 173 -12.05 2.69 1.79
C ALA A 173 -13.01 3.53 2.63
N ALA A 174 -12.74 3.61 3.94
CA ALA A 174 -13.45 4.54 4.81
C ALA A 174 -13.11 5.98 4.40
N CYS A 175 -14.11 6.85 4.41
CA CYS A 175 -13.93 8.27 4.19
C CYS A 175 -14.51 9.08 5.35
N SER A 176 -13.72 10.01 5.88
CA SER A 176 -14.18 10.89 6.95
C SER A 176 -14.97 12.07 6.37
N GLY A 177 -16.09 12.43 7.01
CA GLY A 177 -16.80 13.68 6.73
C GLY A 177 -16.02 14.94 7.14
N THR A 178 -14.92 14.79 7.90
CA THR A 178 -14.09 15.89 8.41
C THR A 178 -12.75 16.06 7.68
N MET A 179 -12.60 15.49 6.48
CA MET A 179 -11.36 15.64 5.71
C MET A 179 -11.07 17.11 5.39
N VAL A 180 -9.85 17.55 5.69
CA VAL A 180 -9.35 18.88 5.30
C VAL A 180 -9.25 18.91 3.77
N ALA A 181 -9.78 19.97 3.14
CA ALA A 181 -9.86 20.14 1.70
C ALA A 181 -8.55 19.78 0.97
N ARG A 182 -8.66 19.13 -0.19
CA ARG A 182 -7.51 18.90 -1.08
C ARG A 182 -7.46 20.03 -2.09
N THR A 183 -6.32 20.71 -2.16
CA THR A 183 -6.02 21.62 -3.28
C THR A 183 -5.12 20.88 -4.26
N LYS A 184 -5.61 20.66 -5.48
CA LYS A 184 -4.83 20.14 -6.60
C LYS A 184 -4.91 21.15 -7.74
N ALA A 185 -3.76 21.59 -8.25
CA ALA A 185 -3.67 22.58 -9.33
C ALA A 185 -4.47 23.88 -9.06
N GLY A 186 -4.39 24.42 -7.83
CA GLY A 186 -5.07 25.67 -7.47
C GLY A 186 -6.58 25.56 -7.20
N VAL A 187 -7.18 24.39 -7.43
CA VAL A 187 -8.60 24.16 -7.14
C VAL A 187 -8.74 23.51 -5.77
N THR A 188 -9.35 24.24 -4.84
CA THR A 188 -9.72 23.72 -3.51
C THR A 188 -11.00 22.94 -3.64
N VAL A 189 -10.92 21.62 -3.58
CA VAL A 189 -12.11 20.77 -3.50
C VAL A 189 -12.32 20.44 -2.03
N PRO A 190 -13.41 20.91 -1.38
CA PRO A 190 -13.78 20.40 -0.08
C PRO A 190 -14.14 18.91 -0.29
N VAL A 191 -13.25 18.02 0.13
CA VAL A 191 -13.47 16.58 0.05
C VAL A 191 -14.28 16.16 1.29
N ALA A 192 -15.43 16.79 1.51
CA ALA A 192 -16.41 16.21 2.40
C ALA A 192 -16.99 15.00 1.66
N CYS A 193 -16.55 13.81 2.02
CA CYS A 193 -17.18 12.61 1.49
C CYS A 193 -18.64 12.59 1.92
N THR A 194 -19.54 12.62 0.93
CA THR A 194 -20.98 12.51 1.16
C THR A 194 -21.37 11.12 1.65
N LEU A 195 -20.51 10.12 1.43
CA LEU A 195 -20.67 8.75 1.90
C LEU A 195 -19.52 8.35 2.82
N PRO A 196 -19.78 7.62 3.93
CA PRO A 196 -18.75 7.19 4.88
C PRO A 196 -17.79 6.14 4.29
N VAL A 197 -18.14 5.57 3.13
CA VAL A 197 -17.31 4.59 2.41
C VAL A 197 -17.26 4.96 0.94
N ILE A 198 -16.06 4.93 0.37
CA ILE A 198 -15.79 5.24 -1.04
C ILE A 198 -15.02 4.10 -1.71
N GLY A 199 -15.01 4.06 -3.04
CA GLY A 199 -14.05 3.27 -3.80
C GLY A 199 -12.73 4.01 -3.94
N ALA A 200 -11.62 3.37 -3.60
CA ALA A 200 -10.28 3.90 -3.78
C ALA A 200 -9.37 2.90 -4.49
N GLN A 201 -8.31 3.43 -5.11
CA GLN A 201 -7.30 2.66 -5.82
C GLN A 201 -5.90 3.12 -5.45
N GLY A 202 -4.92 2.22 -5.52
CA GLY A 202 -3.51 2.51 -5.38
C GLY A 202 -2.75 1.49 -4.54
N THR A 203 -1.42 1.50 -4.64
CA THR A 203 -0.55 0.83 -3.66
C THR A 203 -0.74 1.37 -2.25
N SER A 204 -1.21 2.62 -2.13
CA SER A 204 -1.68 3.24 -0.88
C SER A 204 -2.84 2.50 -0.23
N MET A 205 -3.63 1.73 -0.99
CA MET A 205 -4.73 0.89 -0.51
C MET A 205 -4.29 -0.56 -0.30
N ALA A 206 -3.27 -1.03 -1.01
CA ALA A 206 -2.67 -2.35 -0.78
C ALA A 206 -1.90 -2.41 0.55
N ALA A 207 -1.04 -1.41 0.83
CA ALA A 207 -0.24 -1.34 2.05
C ALA A 207 -1.02 -1.52 3.36
N PRO A 208 -2.17 -0.84 3.60
CA PRO A 208 -2.91 -1.00 4.86
C PRO A 208 -3.51 -2.40 5.06
N HIS A 209 -3.72 -3.19 4.00
CA HIS A 209 -4.06 -4.60 4.17
C HIS A 209 -2.91 -5.36 4.85
N VAL A 210 -1.69 -5.19 4.35
CA VAL A 210 -0.50 -5.83 4.93
C VAL A 210 -0.22 -5.31 6.34
N ALA A 211 -0.41 -4.01 6.59
CA ALA A 211 -0.26 -3.44 7.92
C ALA A 211 -1.29 -3.99 8.92
N GLY A 212 -2.54 -4.20 8.49
CA GLY A 212 -3.56 -4.86 9.30
C GLY A 212 -3.19 -6.30 9.65
N THR A 213 -2.64 -7.07 8.71
CA THR A 213 -2.11 -8.41 8.98
C THR A 213 -0.91 -8.37 9.93
N ALA A 214 0.01 -7.42 9.74
CA ALA A 214 1.14 -7.25 10.65
C ALA A 214 0.67 -6.97 12.08
N ALA A 215 -0.38 -6.15 12.26
CA ALA A 215 -0.94 -5.87 13.59
C ALA A 215 -1.57 -7.12 14.24
N LEU A 216 -2.26 -7.96 13.45
CA LEU A 216 -2.73 -9.27 13.92
C LEU A 216 -1.56 -10.16 14.33
N LEU A 217 -0.50 -10.21 13.52
CA LEU A 217 0.69 -11.01 13.81
C LEU A 217 1.46 -10.53 15.04
N VAL A 218 1.45 -9.24 15.36
CA VAL A 218 2.02 -8.75 16.63
C VAL A 218 1.33 -9.41 17.82
N SER A 219 0.01 -9.62 17.77
CA SER A 219 -0.72 -10.30 18.85
C SER A 219 -0.40 -11.79 18.99
N ILE A 220 0.21 -12.40 17.97
CA ILE A 220 0.52 -13.85 17.92
C ILE A 220 2.02 -14.10 18.16
N LEU A 221 2.88 -13.28 17.54
CA LEU A 221 4.33 -13.46 17.49
C LEU A 221 5.09 -12.44 18.35
N GLY A 222 4.39 -11.48 18.95
CA GLY A 222 4.99 -10.34 19.62
C GLY A 222 5.59 -9.30 18.65
N ARG A 223 6.23 -8.28 19.23
CA ARG A 223 6.84 -7.16 18.49
C ARG A 223 8.18 -7.54 17.85
N ASN A 224 8.14 -8.47 16.89
CA ASN A 224 9.30 -8.94 16.14
C ASN A 224 9.13 -8.69 14.63
N PRO A 225 9.60 -7.53 14.11
CA PRO A 225 9.43 -7.17 12.70
C PRO A 225 10.06 -8.17 11.72
N GLY A 226 11.10 -8.89 12.14
CA GLY A 226 11.72 -9.95 11.32
C GLY A 226 10.79 -11.14 11.14
N GLN A 227 10.27 -11.67 12.25
CA GLN A 227 9.33 -12.79 12.23
C GLN A 227 8.00 -12.42 11.56
N ILE A 228 7.49 -11.19 11.77
CA ILE A 228 6.26 -10.72 11.13
C ILE A 228 6.44 -10.65 9.60
N LYS A 229 7.52 -10.03 9.11
CA LYS A 229 7.83 -9.98 7.67
C LYS A 229 7.96 -11.38 7.09
N ALA A 230 8.71 -12.26 7.75
CA ALA A 230 8.89 -13.64 7.31
C ALA A 230 7.55 -14.40 7.26
N ARG A 231 6.70 -14.27 8.29
CA ARG A 231 5.40 -14.94 8.36
C ARG A 231 4.48 -14.49 7.23
N ILE A 232 4.40 -13.18 6.96
CA ILE A 232 3.63 -12.62 5.84
C ILE A 232 4.11 -13.24 4.52
N GLN A 233 5.43 -13.23 4.28
CA GLN A 233 6.04 -13.74 3.07
C GLN A 233 5.84 -15.25 2.86
N GLN A 234 6.00 -16.05 3.92
CA GLN A 234 5.84 -17.51 3.87
C GLN A 234 4.38 -17.94 3.71
N SER A 235 3.44 -17.11 4.17
CA SER A 235 2.01 -17.40 4.09
C SER A 235 1.35 -16.96 2.78
N ALA A 236 2.05 -16.16 1.97
CA ALA A 236 1.48 -15.58 0.76
C ALA A 236 1.05 -16.67 -0.24
N ASP A 237 -0.05 -16.42 -0.97
CA ASP A 237 -0.50 -17.28 -2.05
C ASP A 237 0.40 -17.10 -3.27
N ASN A 238 0.88 -18.23 -3.81
CA ASN A 238 1.64 -18.25 -5.04
C ASN A 238 0.69 -18.06 -6.24
N VAL A 239 0.61 -16.82 -6.74
CA VAL A 239 -0.27 -16.42 -7.86
C VAL A 239 0.49 -16.15 -9.16
N ALA A 240 1.82 -16.22 -9.16
CA ALA A 240 2.64 -15.81 -10.30
C ALA A 240 3.94 -16.61 -10.49
N GLY A 241 3.98 -17.84 -9.95
CA GLY A 241 5.12 -18.74 -10.08
C GLY A 241 6.05 -18.75 -8.87
N ASN A 242 6.99 -19.70 -8.89
CA ASN A 242 7.84 -19.97 -7.73
C ASN A 242 8.87 -18.87 -7.48
N GLY A 243 9.19 -18.65 -6.20
CA GLY A 243 10.26 -17.75 -5.78
C GLY A 243 9.80 -16.31 -5.55
N THR A 244 10.69 -15.35 -5.83
CA THR A 244 10.40 -13.92 -5.71
C THR A 244 10.13 -13.34 -7.09
N THR A 245 8.92 -12.81 -7.31
CA THR A 245 8.52 -12.21 -8.59
C THR A 245 8.50 -10.68 -8.52
N PRO A 246 8.66 -9.97 -9.65
CA PRO A 246 8.73 -8.50 -9.62
C PRO A 246 7.46 -7.84 -9.09
N PHE A 247 6.28 -8.38 -9.43
CA PHE A 247 4.99 -7.78 -9.07
C PHE A 247 4.42 -8.28 -7.75
N TYR A 248 4.81 -9.47 -7.30
CA TYR A 248 4.19 -10.11 -6.14
C TYR A 248 5.16 -10.33 -4.98
N GLY A 249 6.45 -10.12 -5.17
CA GLY A 249 7.44 -10.54 -4.19
C GLY A 249 7.27 -12.03 -3.93
N LYS A 250 6.91 -12.41 -2.71
CA LYS A 250 6.64 -13.80 -2.32
C LYS A 250 5.23 -14.30 -2.63
N GLY A 251 4.34 -13.45 -3.13
CA GLY A 251 2.99 -13.81 -3.52
C GLY A 251 1.95 -12.77 -3.08
N ARG A 252 0.68 -13.12 -3.22
CA ARG A 252 -0.43 -12.31 -2.71
C ARG A 252 -0.62 -12.56 -1.21
N LEU A 253 -0.86 -11.50 -0.44
CA LEU A 253 -1.18 -11.58 0.98
C LEU A 253 -2.34 -12.56 1.25
N ASN A 254 -2.10 -13.53 2.13
CA ASN A 254 -3.14 -14.43 2.64
C ASN A 254 -3.22 -14.28 4.17
N VAL A 255 -4.24 -13.56 4.64
CA VAL A 255 -4.41 -13.27 6.07
C VAL A 255 -4.72 -14.54 6.86
N ALA A 256 -5.59 -15.40 6.32
CA ALA A 256 -6.01 -16.62 7.00
C ALA A 256 -4.83 -17.56 7.22
N ARG A 257 -4.01 -17.78 6.19
CA ARG A 257 -2.78 -18.58 6.33
C ARG A 257 -1.78 -17.89 7.25
N ALA A 258 -1.64 -16.55 7.18
CA ALA A 258 -0.72 -15.78 8.04
C ALA A 258 -1.04 -15.93 9.54
N VAL A 259 -2.32 -15.95 9.93
CA VAL A 259 -2.73 -16.10 11.32
C VAL A 259 -2.96 -17.56 11.73
N GLY A 260 -2.75 -18.53 10.82
CA GLY A 260 -2.93 -19.96 11.09
C GLY A 260 -4.39 -20.41 11.15
N ALA A 261 -5.32 -19.64 10.56
CA ALA A 261 -6.72 -20.03 10.43
C ALA A 261 -6.94 -21.12 9.36
N ILE A 262 -5.98 -21.26 8.44
CA ILE A 262 -5.92 -22.33 7.45
C ILE A 262 -4.46 -22.80 7.31
N PRO A 263 -4.23 -24.06 6.87
CA PRO A 263 -2.90 -24.60 6.62
C PRO A 263 -2.05 -23.78 5.63
#